data_AF-A0ABC8QKN3-F1
#
_entry.id   AF-A0ABC8QKN3-F1
#
_cell.length_a   1.000
_cell.length_b   1.000
_cell.length_c   1.000
_cell.angle_alpha   90.00
_cell.angle_beta   90.00
_cell.angle_gamma   90.00
#
_symmetry.space_group_name_H-M   'P 1'
#
loop_
_entity.id
_entity.type
_entity.pdbx_description
1 polymer ?
#
loop_
_entity_poly.entity_id
_entity_poly.type
_entity_poly.pdbx_seq_one_letter_code
_entity_poly.pdbx_strand_id
1 'polypeptide(L)'
;MPITAAPILDQLLSDRLVSQEHHDLARQRLDALPNEPYSNAGEALIWLRTEDILSDSDLEEIETLSVSQAGFAGNAARIEAVGQLHVAVQRHAEAYVKETLKQSDKAMLDAMFPGPRWLWLCGGAVLAVAAGWYVFAPDATPGCDDSRVQQAFRSAMFTRSTKDPFGAAKDLSSDLLSARFSDVKELGYIKEERSRGCTATVKVGDLTVPMGYSVSPTGERGEMMVKGEDLRVLRARYRQIDERLGQPVGALRLSTAFTQGVNDYTKQTRPLQQDAFDVQRKRMREMRGEPPETDTRTVRNVQPLNNCTALGNGKWSCRVQAEYRDIVMSALGQSEWQVMEGDFDFIQDRDNWRVGDGFARQYMNATVRSRVATLKSDEAAERLEEIQKAKATQVLSSSQQQEGSPASAPKP
;
A
#
# COMPACT_ATOMS: atom_id res chain seq x y z
N MET A 1 16.26 52.51 19.99
CA MET A 1 16.52 51.10 20.40
C MET A 1 17.46 50.52 19.37
N PRO A 2 18.51 49.77 19.76
CA PRO A 2 19.45 49.25 18.78
C PRO A 2 18.71 48.23 17.91
N ILE A 3 18.66 48.49 16.60
CA ILE A 3 18.13 47.54 15.62
C ILE A 3 19.11 46.37 15.62
N THR A 4 18.71 45.23 16.17
CA THR A 4 19.52 44.01 16.12
C THR A 4 19.69 43.63 14.64
N ALA A 5 20.93 43.47 14.18
CA ALA A 5 21.18 43.05 12.81
C ALA A 5 20.60 41.64 12.61
N ALA A 6 19.70 41.49 11.64
CA ALA A 6 19.05 40.23 11.31
C ALA A 6 19.41 39.81 9.88
N PRO A 7 20.70 39.49 9.61
CA PRO A 7 21.21 39.30 8.26
C PRO A 7 20.55 38.12 7.53
N ILE A 8 20.20 37.04 8.23
CA ILE A 8 19.55 35.89 7.58
C ILE A 8 18.09 36.23 7.27
N LEU A 9 17.37 36.91 8.16
CA LEU A 9 16.01 37.38 7.89
C LEU A 9 15.94 38.40 6.74
N ASP A 10 16.88 39.34 6.72
CA ASP A 10 16.99 40.33 5.63
C ASP A 10 17.31 39.65 4.29
N GLN A 11 18.11 38.57 4.31
CA GLN A 11 18.39 37.75 3.14
C GLN A 11 17.13 37.01 2.64
N LEU A 12 16.31 36.44 3.54
CA LEU A 12 15.05 35.78 3.15
C LEU A 12 14.09 36.74 2.43
N LEU A 13 14.04 38.01 2.85
CA LEU A 13 13.24 39.04 2.18
C LEU A 13 13.83 39.41 0.81
N SER A 14 15.15 39.60 0.73
CA SER A 14 15.86 39.89 -0.53
C SER A 14 15.65 38.77 -1.57
N ASP A 15 15.66 37.52 -1.13
CA ASP A 15 15.47 36.34 -1.96
C ASP A 15 13.99 36.04 -2.27
N ARG A 16 13.08 36.89 -1.78
CA ARG A 16 11.62 36.73 -1.93
C ARG A 16 11.12 35.37 -1.45
N LEU A 17 11.71 34.89 -0.36
CA LEU A 17 11.25 33.70 0.36
C LEU A 17 10.19 34.07 1.38
N VAL A 18 10.17 35.31 1.84
CA VAL A 18 9.16 35.83 2.76
C VAL A 18 8.63 37.16 2.24
N SER A 19 7.38 37.50 2.59
CA SER A 19 6.79 38.79 2.27
C SER A 19 7.36 39.89 3.18
N GLN A 20 7.16 41.16 2.80
CA GLN A 20 7.49 42.29 3.67
C GLN A 20 6.74 42.21 5.01
N GLU A 21 5.50 41.73 4.99
CA GLU A 21 4.68 41.55 6.19
C GLU A 21 5.26 40.49 7.13
N HIS A 22 5.68 39.34 6.60
CA HIS A 22 6.34 38.29 7.39
C HIS A 22 7.67 38.79 7.97
N HIS A 23 8.44 39.56 7.20
CA HIS A 23 9.70 40.16 7.65
C HIS A 23 9.50 41.16 8.78
N ASP A 24 8.51 42.04 8.68
CA ASP A 24 8.24 43.05 9.71
C ASP A 24 7.73 42.40 11.01
N LEU A 25 6.89 41.37 10.92
CA LEU A 25 6.44 40.56 12.07
C LEU A 25 7.60 39.81 12.73
N ALA A 26 8.48 39.22 11.93
CA ALA A 26 9.67 38.53 12.41
C ALA A 26 10.64 39.48 13.12
N ARG A 27 10.85 40.69 12.59
CA ARG A 27 11.65 41.71 13.27
C ARG A 27 11.08 42.10 14.62
N GLN A 28 9.75 42.26 14.73
CA GLN A 28 9.12 42.55 16.01
C GLN A 28 9.33 41.43 17.04
N ARG A 29 9.35 40.15 16.62
CA ARG A 29 9.67 39.02 17.50
C ARG A 29 11.15 38.95 17.87
N LEU A 30 12.03 39.31 16.94
CA LEU A 30 13.49 39.35 17.17
C LEU A 30 13.93 40.49 18.07
N ASP A 31 13.19 41.60 18.16
CA ASP A 31 13.51 42.71 19.08
C ASP A 31 13.55 42.26 20.56
N ALA A 32 12.88 41.15 20.89
CA ALA A 32 12.92 40.52 22.21
C ALA A 32 14.14 39.59 22.41
N LEU A 33 14.93 39.34 21.38
CA LEU A 33 16.06 38.42 21.38
C LEU A 33 17.39 39.15 21.11
N PRO A 34 18.49 38.75 21.76
CA PRO A 34 19.78 39.41 21.58
C PRO A 34 20.44 39.11 20.23
N ASN A 35 20.10 37.99 19.58
CA ASN A 35 20.60 37.56 18.27
C ASN A 35 19.56 36.67 17.55
N GLU A 36 19.75 36.42 16.25
CA GLU A 36 18.93 35.45 15.50
C GLU A 36 19.05 34.02 16.10
N PRO A 37 17.93 33.33 16.37
CA PRO A 37 17.94 31.99 16.98
C PRO A 37 18.25 30.85 15.98
N TYR A 38 18.59 31.18 14.75
CA TYR A 38 18.81 30.24 13.64
C TYR A 38 20.13 30.54 12.94
N SER A 39 20.76 29.50 12.39
CA SER A 39 22.09 29.61 11.78
C SER A 39 22.10 29.71 10.25
N ASN A 40 20.96 29.44 9.61
CA ASN A 40 20.81 29.38 8.16
C ASN A 40 19.35 29.63 7.72
N ALA A 41 19.13 29.77 6.42
CA ALA A 41 17.82 30.10 5.85
C ALA A 41 16.77 29.01 6.12
N GLY A 42 17.18 27.73 6.10
CA GLY A 42 16.28 26.62 6.44
C GLY A 42 15.80 26.64 7.89
N GLU A 43 16.70 26.87 8.84
CA GLU A 43 16.35 27.01 10.27
C GLU A 43 15.53 28.27 10.55
N ALA A 44 15.76 29.35 9.79
CA ALA A 44 14.96 30.56 9.85
C ALA A 44 13.50 30.31 9.40
N LEU A 45 13.29 29.53 8.33
CA LEU A 45 11.94 29.14 7.90
C LEU A 45 11.21 28.26 8.94
N ILE A 46 11.92 27.35 9.63
CA ILE A 46 11.36 26.56 10.74
C ILE A 46 10.93 27.48 11.89
N TRP A 47 11.79 28.44 12.25
CA TRP A 47 11.51 29.38 13.32
C TRP A 47 10.29 30.27 13.00
N LEU A 48 10.24 30.83 11.79
CA LEU A 48 9.11 31.65 11.33
C LEU A 48 7.79 30.88 11.37
N ARG A 49 7.80 29.60 11.00
CA ARG A 49 6.63 28.73 11.13
C ARG A 49 6.27 28.42 12.58
N THR A 50 7.27 28.21 13.43
CA THR A 50 7.05 27.92 14.86
C THR A 50 6.46 29.12 15.60
N GLU A 51 6.81 30.34 15.18
CA GLU A 51 6.26 31.59 15.71
C GLU A 51 4.91 32.00 15.06
N ASP A 52 4.36 31.15 14.19
CA ASP A 52 3.10 31.38 13.46
C ASP A 52 3.13 32.63 12.55
N ILE A 53 4.32 32.94 12.02
CA ILE A 53 4.56 34.05 11.08
C ILE A 53 4.46 33.56 9.64
N LEU A 54 4.86 32.31 9.38
CA LEU A 54 4.63 31.62 8.12
C LEU A 54 3.61 30.51 8.32
N SER A 55 2.62 30.45 7.44
CA SER A 55 1.67 29.34 7.40
C SER A 55 2.27 28.11 6.70
N ASP A 56 1.69 26.92 6.94
CA ASP A 56 2.08 25.71 6.22
C ASP A 56 1.89 25.86 4.69
N SER A 57 0.90 26.66 4.25
CA SER A 57 0.70 26.97 2.82
C SER A 57 1.79 27.87 2.22
N ASP A 58 2.37 28.79 2.99
CA ASP A 58 3.46 29.64 2.50
C ASP A 58 4.75 28.81 2.31
N LEU A 59 5.00 27.86 3.21
CA LEU A 59 6.12 26.92 3.07
C LEU A 59 5.93 26.01 1.84
N GLU A 60 4.71 25.54 1.59
CA GLU A 60 4.37 24.73 0.41
C GLU A 60 4.54 25.54 -0.90
N GLU A 61 4.20 26.83 -0.90
CA GLU A 61 4.44 27.72 -2.05
C GLU A 61 5.93 27.91 -2.30
N ILE A 62 6.74 28.13 -1.26
CA ILE A 62 8.19 28.27 -1.36
C ILE A 62 8.83 26.98 -1.90
N GLU A 63 8.39 25.80 -1.42
CA GLU A 63 8.86 24.51 -1.92
C GLU A 63 8.46 24.31 -3.40
N THR A 64 7.21 24.61 -3.74
CA THR A 64 6.67 24.50 -5.10
C THR A 64 7.41 25.41 -6.09
N LEU A 65 7.70 26.66 -5.69
CA LEU A 65 8.47 27.59 -6.50
C LEU A 65 9.93 27.17 -6.63
N SER A 66 10.51 26.51 -5.62
CA SER A 66 11.88 25.98 -5.67
C SER A 66 12.07 24.93 -6.76
N VAL A 67 11.04 24.12 -7.01
CA VAL A 67 11.06 23.04 -8.01
C VAL A 67 10.62 23.54 -9.38
N SER A 68 9.52 24.27 -9.44
CA SER A 68 8.91 24.74 -10.71
C SER A 68 9.76 25.78 -11.45
N GLN A 69 10.59 26.55 -10.74
CA GLN A 69 11.45 27.59 -11.30
C GLN A 69 12.94 27.20 -11.29
N ALA A 70 13.28 25.91 -11.12
CA ALA A 70 14.65 25.42 -10.97
C ALA A 70 15.61 25.80 -12.11
N GLY A 71 15.09 26.09 -13.31
CA GLY A 71 15.88 26.53 -14.47
C GLY A 71 16.19 28.05 -14.52
N PHE A 72 15.64 28.86 -13.61
CA PHE A 72 15.89 30.31 -13.58
C PHE A 72 17.01 30.64 -12.60
N ALA A 73 17.98 31.46 -13.03
CA ALA A 73 19.13 31.86 -12.21
C ALA A 73 18.74 32.52 -10.87
N GLY A 74 17.54 33.12 -10.79
CA GLY A 74 17.01 33.72 -9.56
C GLY A 74 16.42 32.74 -8.54
N ASN A 75 16.38 31.43 -8.82
CA ASN A 75 15.77 30.43 -7.95
C ASN A 75 16.79 29.62 -7.10
N ALA A 76 18.08 29.89 -7.26
CA ALA A 76 19.15 29.18 -6.55
C ALA A 76 19.03 29.31 -5.01
N ALA A 77 18.76 30.53 -4.52
CA ALA A 77 18.58 30.79 -3.09
C ALA A 77 17.38 30.03 -2.49
N ARG A 78 16.31 29.84 -3.27
CA ARG A 78 15.12 29.08 -2.85
C ARG A 78 15.39 27.58 -2.77
N ILE A 79 16.12 27.03 -3.75
CA ILE A 79 16.55 25.63 -3.72
C ILE A 79 17.47 25.36 -2.52
N GLU A 80 18.41 26.28 -2.25
CA GLU A 80 19.32 26.16 -1.12
C GLU A 80 18.59 26.24 0.23
N ALA A 81 17.67 27.20 0.41
CA ALA A 81 16.88 27.35 1.62
C ALA A 81 15.99 26.12 1.90
N VAL A 82 15.34 25.55 0.88
CA VAL A 82 14.54 24.32 1.01
C VAL A 82 15.43 23.10 1.31
N GLY A 83 16.61 23.01 0.71
CA GLY A 83 17.59 21.97 1.04
C GLY A 83 18.04 22.04 2.50
N GLN A 84 18.32 23.24 3.01
CA GLN A 84 18.68 23.46 4.41
C GLN A 84 17.50 23.17 5.36
N LEU A 85 16.27 23.52 4.96
CA LEU A 85 15.05 23.25 5.71
C LEU A 85 14.87 21.73 5.95
N HIS A 86 15.01 20.91 4.90
CA HIS A 86 14.90 19.46 5.03
C HIS A 86 15.95 18.86 5.97
N VAL A 87 17.20 19.33 5.89
CA VAL A 87 18.27 18.89 6.78
C VAL A 87 18.00 19.31 8.23
N ALA A 88 17.49 20.53 8.45
CA ALA A 88 17.18 21.03 9.78
C ALA A 88 15.98 20.31 10.42
N VAL A 89 14.90 20.05 9.65
CA VAL A 89 13.75 19.26 10.11
C VAL A 89 14.18 17.86 10.53
N GLN A 90 15.03 17.19 9.74
CA GLN A 90 15.54 15.86 10.09
C GLN A 90 16.37 15.90 11.39
N ARG A 91 17.22 16.92 11.57
CA ARG A 91 18.01 17.09 12.80
C ARG A 91 17.12 17.36 14.03
N HIS A 92 16.08 18.19 13.89
CA HIS A 92 15.12 18.47 14.95
C HIS A 92 14.30 17.22 15.31
N ALA A 93 13.90 16.41 14.33
CA ALA A 93 13.23 15.13 14.57
C ALA A 93 14.13 14.16 15.36
N GLU A 94 15.39 14.01 14.98
CA GLU A 94 16.36 13.16 15.69
C GLU A 94 16.65 13.66 17.12
N ALA A 95 16.76 14.97 17.31
CA ALA A 95 16.95 15.58 18.63
C ALA A 95 15.72 15.43 19.53
N TYR A 96 14.51 15.64 18.99
CA TYR A 96 13.24 15.47 19.70
C TYR A 96 13.03 14.03 20.16
N VAL A 97 13.35 13.05 19.30
CA VAL A 97 13.34 11.61 19.64
C VAL A 97 14.34 11.31 20.77
N LYS A 98 15.53 11.90 20.74
CA LYS A 98 16.57 11.68 21.76
C LYS A 98 16.24 12.33 23.11
N GLU A 99 15.57 13.48 23.11
CA GLU A 99 15.12 14.16 24.33
C GLU A 99 13.92 13.47 24.96
N THR A 100 12.93 13.05 24.16
CA THR A 100 11.77 12.30 24.66
C THR A 100 12.17 10.94 25.26
N LEU A 101 13.17 10.25 24.70
CA LEU A 101 13.73 9.02 25.28
C LEU A 101 14.52 9.26 26.59
N LYS A 102 15.12 10.45 26.78
CA LYS A 102 15.85 10.78 28.03
C LYS A 102 14.93 11.29 29.14
N GLN A 103 13.87 11.99 28.79
CA GLN A 103 12.88 12.50 29.75
C GLN A 103 12.00 11.37 30.32
N SER A 104 11.74 10.32 29.53
CA SER A 104 10.95 9.16 29.97
C SER A 104 11.60 8.35 31.09
N ASP A 105 12.93 8.23 31.10
CA ASP A 105 13.62 7.35 32.07
C ASP A 105 13.76 8.00 33.45
N LYS A 106 14.01 9.31 33.52
CA LYS A 106 14.34 9.99 34.78
C LYS A 106 13.12 10.53 35.53
N ALA A 107 12.13 11.08 34.80
CA ALA A 107 10.93 11.65 35.43
C ALA A 107 9.94 10.57 35.86
N MET A 108 9.89 9.43 35.16
CA MET A 108 8.97 8.33 35.47
C MET A 108 9.42 7.55 36.72
N LEU A 109 10.71 7.37 36.95
CA LEU A 109 11.22 6.65 38.12
C LEU A 109 11.01 7.41 39.44
N ASP A 110 11.18 8.74 39.44
CA ASP A 110 10.98 9.57 40.63
C ASP A 110 9.49 9.88 40.89
N ALA A 111 8.65 9.94 39.85
CA ALA A 111 7.21 10.18 39.99
C ALA A 111 6.40 8.91 40.32
N MET A 112 6.89 7.71 39.97
CA MET A 112 6.14 6.45 40.14
C MET A 112 6.29 5.83 41.55
N PHE A 113 7.25 6.27 42.38
CA PHE A 113 7.43 5.72 43.73
C PHE A 113 7.76 6.74 44.85
N PRO A 114 6.91 7.73 45.12
CA PRO A 114 6.98 8.47 46.38
C PRO A 114 6.22 7.67 47.46
N GLY A 115 6.88 6.72 48.13
CA GLY A 115 6.36 6.09 49.35
C GLY A 115 6.49 4.56 49.47
N PRO A 116 6.04 3.98 50.60
CA PRO A 116 6.41 2.61 50.99
C PRO A 116 5.78 1.52 50.10
N ARG A 117 6.65 0.64 49.59
CA ARG A 117 6.41 -0.33 48.50
C ARG A 117 5.30 -1.38 48.72
N TRP A 118 4.74 -1.51 49.92
CA TRP A 118 3.78 -2.57 50.25
C TRP A 118 2.33 -2.26 49.86
N LEU A 119 1.98 -0.98 49.69
CA LEU A 119 0.62 -0.53 49.32
C LEU A 119 0.27 -0.79 47.83
N TRP A 120 1.28 -1.00 46.98
CA TRP A 120 1.10 -1.14 45.53
C TRP A 120 0.86 -2.58 45.04
N LEU A 121 1.16 -3.59 45.86
CA LEU A 121 1.07 -5.00 45.43
C LEU A 121 -0.39 -5.50 45.27
N CYS A 122 -1.37 -4.90 45.94
CA CYS A 122 -2.74 -5.40 45.93
C CYS A 122 -3.73 -4.55 45.13
N GLY A 123 -3.54 -3.22 45.08
CA GLY A 123 -4.41 -2.32 44.30
C GLY A 123 -3.92 -2.04 42.87
N GLY A 124 -2.60 -2.12 42.65
CA GLY A 124 -1.97 -1.76 41.38
C GLY A 124 -2.23 -2.76 40.25
N ALA A 125 -2.38 -4.05 40.55
CA ALA A 125 -2.51 -5.07 39.51
C ALA A 125 -3.80 -4.94 38.69
N VAL A 126 -4.91 -4.52 39.29
CA VAL A 126 -6.20 -4.43 38.58
C VAL A 126 -6.29 -3.12 37.76
N LEU A 127 -5.81 -2.00 38.31
CA LEU A 127 -5.75 -0.72 37.58
C LEU A 127 -4.65 -0.70 36.51
N ALA A 128 -3.52 -1.36 36.72
CA ALA A 128 -2.46 -1.48 35.71
C ALA A 128 -2.87 -2.36 34.52
N VAL A 129 -3.75 -3.35 34.71
CA VAL A 129 -4.29 -4.15 33.60
C VAL A 129 -5.31 -3.32 32.78
N ALA A 130 -6.18 -2.56 33.43
CA ALA A 130 -7.16 -1.71 32.74
C ALA A 130 -6.52 -0.48 32.05
N ALA A 131 -5.61 0.22 32.73
CA ALA A 131 -4.86 1.33 32.16
C ALA A 131 -3.80 0.84 31.17
N GLY A 132 -3.20 -0.33 31.40
CA GLY A 132 -2.32 -1.00 30.46
C GLY A 132 -3.04 -1.36 29.16
N TRP A 133 -4.28 -1.84 29.22
CA TRP A 133 -5.08 -2.10 28.02
C TRP A 133 -5.42 -0.81 27.26
N TYR A 134 -5.59 0.33 27.95
CA TYR A 134 -5.91 1.61 27.32
C TYR A 134 -4.69 2.34 26.75
N VAL A 135 -3.50 2.16 27.35
CA VAL A 135 -2.24 2.81 26.94
C VAL A 135 -1.40 1.92 25.99
N PHE A 136 -1.54 0.60 26.09
CA PHE A 136 -0.94 -0.38 25.16
C PHE A 136 -1.94 -0.96 24.15
N ALA A 137 -3.18 -0.46 24.09
CA ALA A 137 -4.05 -0.74 22.95
C ALA A 137 -3.33 -0.24 21.69
N PRO A 138 -2.99 -1.13 20.75
CA PRO A 138 -2.36 -0.71 19.50
C PRO A 138 -3.31 0.25 18.77
N ASP A 139 -2.82 1.38 18.26
CA ASP A 139 -3.62 2.41 17.57
C ASP A 139 -4.74 1.80 16.73
N ALA A 140 -6.01 2.03 17.10
CA ALA A 140 -7.12 1.43 16.38
C ALA A 140 -7.08 1.88 14.91
N THR A 141 -7.03 0.92 13.97
CA THR A 141 -7.05 1.22 12.53
C THR A 141 -8.30 2.03 12.22
N PRO A 142 -8.17 3.31 11.79
CA PRO A 142 -9.31 4.20 11.67
C PRO A 142 -10.33 3.72 10.64
N GLY A 143 -11.50 4.36 10.68
CA GLY A 143 -12.55 4.14 9.69
C GLY A 143 -12.09 4.49 8.28
N CYS A 144 -12.70 3.83 7.29
CA CYS A 144 -12.40 4.09 5.88
C CYS A 144 -12.64 5.55 5.46
N ASP A 145 -13.57 6.23 6.14
CA ASP A 145 -14.01 7.60 5.90
C ASP A 145 -13.28 8.66 6.75
N ASP A 146 -12.36 8.24 7.63
CA ASP A 146 -11.58 9.14 8.50
C ASP A 146 -10.77 10.14 7.66
N SER A 147 -10.81 11.42 8.03
CA SER A 147 -10.12 12.49 7.30
C SER A 147 -8.62 12.26 7.20
N ARG A 148 -8.01 11.59 8.20
CA ARG A 148 -6.59 11.24 8.21
C ARG A 148 -6.25 10.19 7.16
N VAL A 149 -7.17 9.26 6.89
CA VAL A 149 -7.01 8.24 5.82
C VAL A 149 -7.06 8.92 4.45
N GLN A 150 -8.00 9.84 4.24
CA GLN A 150 -8.11 10.59 2.99
C GLN A 150 -6.88 11.47 2.75
N GLN A 151 -6.36 12.12 3.80
CA GLN A 151 -5.15 12.94 3.73
C GLN A 151 -3.91 12.08 3.43
N ALA A 152 -3.73 10.95 4.13
CA ALA A 152 -2.64 10.03 3.87
C ALA A 152 -2.68 9.47 2.43
N PHE A 153 -3.88 9.21 1.90
CA PHE A 153 -4.04 8.79 0.50
C PHE A 153 -3.66 9.90 -0.49
N ARG A 154 -4.15 11.13 -0.30
CA ARG A 154 -3.79 12.29 -1.15
C ARG A 154 -2.29 12.50 -1.17
N SER A 155 -1.65 12.47 -0.01
CA SER A 155 -0.20 12.57 0.14
C SER A 155 0.50 11.44 -0.63
N ALA A 156 0.06 10.18 -0.46
CA ALA A 156 0.67 9.04 -1.14
C ALA A 156 0.53 9.11 -2.67
N MET A 157 -0.62 9.54 -3.18
CA MET A 157 -0.87 9.74 -4.62
C MET A 157 0.01 10.85 -5.18
N PHE A 158 0.09 11.98 -4.48
CA PHE A 158 0.92 13.11 -4.87
C PHE A 158 2.40 12.72 -4.94
N THR A 159 2.94 12.11 -3.88
CA THR A 159 4.33 11.65 -3.83
C THR A 159 4.64 10.62 -4.93
N ARG A 160 3.67 9.79 -5.32
CA ARG A 160 3.85 8.82 -6.41
C ARG A 160 3.83 9.48 -7.79
N SER A 161 2.99 10.50 -7.97
CA SER A 161 2.91 11.28 -9.20
C SER A 161 4.16 12.12 -9.45
N THR A 162 4.76 12.68 -8.39
CA THR A 162 5.98 13.50 -8.51
C THR A 162 7.25 12.68 -8.74
N LYS A 163 7.23 11.39 -8.40
CA LYS A 163 8.34 10.45 -8.59
C LYS A 163 8.30 9.69 -9.92
N ASP A 164 7.34 9.94 -10.82
CA ASP A 164 7.29 9.32 -12.15
C ASP A 164 8.30 9.97 -13.13
N PRO A 165 9.38 9.27 -13.53
CA PRO A 165 10.41 9.81 -14.40
C PRO A 165 9.96 10.00 -15.86
N PHE A 166 8.77 9.51 -16.25
CA PHE A 166 8.27 9.59 -17.63
C PHE A 166 7.32 10.77 -17.88
N GLY A 167 7.03 11.60 -16.88
CA GLY A 167 6.33 12.87 -17.05
C GLY A 167 4.86 12.77 -17.48
N ALA A 168 4.27 11.57 -17.54
CA ALA A 168 2.90 11.35 -18.00
C ALA A 168 1.83 11.86 -17.02
N ALA A 169 2.19 12.14 -15.76
CA ALA A 169 1.29 12.60 -14.71
C ALA A 169 1.50 14.08 -14.30
N LYS A 170 2.31 14.85 -15.03
CA LYS A 170 2.66 16.24 -14.66
C LYS A 170 1.44 17.14 -14.53
N ASP A 171 0.45 17.02 -15.43
CA ASP A 171 -0.75 17.86 -15.44
C ASP A 171 -1.83 17.44 -14.42
N LEU A 172 -1.73 16.24 -13.83
CA LEU A 172 -2.67 15.73 -12.82
C LEU A 172 -2.20 15.99 -11.38
N SER A 173 -0.93 16.36 -11.19
CA SER A 173 -0.27 16.38 -9.89
C SER A 173 -0.89 17.36 -8.87
N SER A 174 -1.31 18.56 -9.30
CA SER A 174 -1.99 19.54 -8.44
C SER A 174 -3.43 19.14 -8.07
N ASP A 175 -4.14 18.48 -8.99
CA ASP A 175 -5.52 18.04 -8.76
C ASP A 175 -5.61 16.81 -7.85
N LEU A 176 -4.54 16.02 -7.72
CA LEU A 176 -4.50 14.84 -6.86
C LEU A 176 -4.60 15.20 -5.37
N LEU A 177 -4.12 16.38 -4.95
CA LEU A 177 -4.28 16.87 -3.58
C LEU A 177 -5.71 17.38 -3.30
N SER A 178 -6.44 17.79 -4.35
CA SER A 178 -7.84 18.21 -4.24
C SER A 178 -8.84 17.04 -4.40
N ALA A 179 -8.35 15.81 -4.50
CA ALA A 179 -9.14 14.61 -4.68
C ALA A 179 -10.26 14.49 -3.62
N ARG A 180 -11.52 14.43 -4.08
CA ARG A 180 -12.69 14.27 -3.20
C ARG A 180 -13.11 12.81 -3.17
N PHE A 181 -13.33 12.29 -1.97
CA PHE A 181 -13.82 10.94 -1.74
C PHE A 181 -15.32 10.99 -1.49
N SER A 182 -16.04 10.07 -2.13
CA SER A 182 -17.47 9.88 -2.00
C SER A 182 -17.79 8.38 -2.02
N ASP A 183 -18.99 7.99 -1.59
CA ASP A 183 -19.42 6.58 -1.54
C ASP A 183 -18.43 5.65 -0.81
N VAL A 184 -17.80 6.16 0.26
CA VAL A 184 -16.84 5.40 1.04
C VAL A 184 -17.55 4.24 1.74
N LYS A 185 -17.09 3.01 1.50
CA LYS A 185 -17.64 1.79 2.09
C LYS A 185 -16.51 0.91 2.59
N GLU A 186 -16.70 0.34 3.77
CA GLU A 186 -15.83 -0.72 4.29
C GLU A 186 -16.25 -2.07 3.71
N LEU A 187 -15.27 -2.83 3.22
CA LEU A 187 -15.45 -4.22 2.77
C LEU A 187 -15.30 -5.21 3.93
N GLY A 188 -14.38 -4.93 4.84
CA GLY A 188 -14.15 -5.70 6.07
C GLY A 188 -12.82 -5.38 6.74
N TYR A 189 -12.53 -6.12 7.81
CA TYR A 189 -11.36 -5.94 8.66
C TYR A 189 -10.65 -7.27 8.94
N ILE A 190 -9.34 -7.29 8.73
CA ILE A 190 -8.47 -8.43 9.05
C ILE A 190 -7.75 -8.12 10.36
N LYS A 191 -8.04 -8.91 11.39
CA LYS A 191 -7.59 -8.63 12.76
C LYS A 191 -6.10 -8.84 12.95
N GLU A 192 -5.55 -9.88 12.34
CA GLU A 192 -4.14 -10.29 12.44
C GLU A 192 -3.22 -9.24 11.82
N GLU A 193 -3.66 -8.64 10.71
CA GLU A 193 -2.92 -7.62 9.97
C GLU A 193 -3.28 -6.19 10.41
N ARG A 194 -4.29 -6.04 11.29
CA ARG A 194 -4.88 -4.76 11.68
C ARG A 194 -5.20 -3.90 10.47
N SER A 195 -5.74 -4.53 9.44
CA SER A 195 -5.93 -3.90 8.15
C SER A 195 -7.41 -3.83 7.82
N ARG A 196 -7.84 -2.71 7.22
CA ARG A 196 -9.21 -2.48 6.79
C ARG A 196 -9.25 -2.31 5.27
N GLY A 197 -10.15 -3.01 4.60
CA GLY A 197 -10.38 -2.88 3.16
C GLY A 197 -11.52 -1.93 2.90
N CYS A 198 -11.30 -0.98 2.00
CA CYS A 198 -12.21 0.12 1.73
C CYS A 198 -12.43 0.28 0.22
N THR A 199 -13.60 0.77 -0.16
CA THR A 199 -13.89 1.26 -1.51
C THR A 199 -14.36 2.70 -1.44
N ALA A 200 -14.01 3.51 -2.43
CA ALA A 200 -14.53 4.86 -2.57
C ALA A 200 -14.64 5.24 -4.05
N THR A 201 -15.47 6.22 -4.33
CA THR A 201 -15.46 6.97 -5.59
C THR A 201 -14.61 8.20 -5.39
N VAL A 202 -13.53 8.33 -6.17
CA VAL A 202 -12.65 9.49 -6.10
C VAL A 202 -12.84 10.38 -7.30
N LYS A 203 -13.03 11.67 -7.02
CA LYS A 203 -13.12 12.72 -8.02
C LYS A 203 -11.85 13.57 -7.98
N VAL A 204 -11.15 13.64 -9.12
CA VAL A 204 -9.93 14.45 -9.36
C VAL A 204 -10.22 15.34 -10.55
N GLY A 205 -10.38 16.65 -10.34
CA GLY A 205 -10.91 17.55 -11.36
C GLY A 205 -12.30 17.07 -11.86
N ASP A 206 -12.42 16.83 -13.16
CA ASP A 206 -13.64 16.28 -13.79
C ASP A 206 -13.65 14.74 -13.85
N LEU A 207 -12.54 14.09 -13.55
CA LEU A 207 -12.43 12.63 -13.60
C LEU A 207 -13.05 12.01 -12.33
N THR A 208 -13.95 11.06 -12.51
CA THR A 208 -14.54 10.28 -11.42
C THR A 208 -14.21 8.80 -11.62
N VAL A 209 -13.50 8.20 -10.66
CA VAL A 209 -13.05 6.80 -10.73
C VAL A 209 -13.43 6.03 -9.47
N PRO A 210 -14.06 4.85 -9.59
CA PRO A 210 -14.19 3.94 -8.46
C PRO A 210 -12.82 3.36 -8.13
N MET A 211 -12.52 3.26 -6.84
CA MET A 211 -11.26 2.69 -6.36
C MET A 211 -11.45 1.84 -5.12
N GLY A 212 -10.46 1.00 -4.88
CA GLY A 212 -10.29 0.30 -3.62
C GLY A 212 -8.96 0.67 -2.97
N TYR A 213 -8.93 0.69 -1.65
CA TYR A 213 -7.71 0.87 -0.86
C TYR A 213 -7.75 0.07 0.43
N SER A 214 -6.58 -0.25 0.98
CA SER A 214 -6.43 -0.79 2.33
C SER A 214 -5.78 0.23 3.26
N VAL A 215 -6.17 0.17 4.53
CA VAL A 215 -5.66 1.02 5.62
C VAL A 215 -5.03 0.12 6.66
N SER A 216 -3.77 0.35 6.98
CA SER A 216 -3.05 -0.42 8.01
C SER A 216 -2.07 0.48 8.78
N PRO A 217 -1.83 0.22 10.06
CA PRO A 217 -0.80 0.94 10.82
C PRO A 217 0.61 0.55 10.33
N THR A 218 1.54 1.50 10.28
CA THR A 218 2.95 1.22 9.88
C THR A 218 3.78 0.62 11.00
N GLY A 219 3.28 0.65 12.24
CA GLY A 219 4.00 0.22 13.44
C GLY A 219 4.62 1.38 14.22
N GLU A 220 4.72 2.56 13.61
CA GLU A 220 5.05 3.82 14.27
C GLU A 220 3.78 4.49 14.80
N ARG A 221 3.86 5.12 15.99
CA ARG A 221 2.67 5.63 16.69
C ARG A 221 2.04 6.76 15.87
N GLY A 222 0.76 6.58 15.51
CA GLY A 222 0.00 7.56 14.72
C GLY A 222 0.25 7.55 13.20
N GLU A 223 1.20 6.75 12.71
CA GLU A 223 1.45 6.62 11.26
C GLU A 223 0.66 5.46 10.63
N MET A 224 0.17 5.71 9.42
CA MET A 224 -0.73 4.81 8.71
C MET A 224 -0.35 4.71 7.25
N MET A 225 -0.36 3.48 6.76
CA MET A 225 -0.18 3.20 5.34
C MET A 225 -1.56 3.06 4.70
N VAL A 226 -1.80 3.90 3.69
CA VAL A 226 -2.94 3.75 2.80
C VAL A 226 -2.42 3.29 1.44
N LYS A 227 -2.89 2.11 1.01
CA LYS A 227 -2.43 1.48 -0.23
C LYS A 227 -3.60 1.33 -1.19
N GLY A 228 -3.51 1.95 -2.37
CA GLY A 228 -4.43 1.65 -3.47
C GLY A 228 -4.29 0.19 -3.91
N GLU A 229 -5.41 -0.52 -3.98
CA GLU A 229 -5.46 -1.94 -4.37
C GLU A 229 -6.56 -2.16 -5.41
N ASP A 230 -6.42 -3.21 -6.22
CA ASP A 230 -7.47 -3.62 -7.16
C ASP A 230 -8.73 -4.01 -6.36
N LEU A 231 -9.90 -3.52 -6.80
CA LEU A 231 -11.18 -3.79 -6.13
C LEU A 231 -11.47 -5.29 -5.98
N ARG A 232 -11.00 -6.13 -6.91
CA ARG A 232 -11.16 -7.59 -6.85
C ARG A 232 -10.28 -8.20 -5.77
N VAL A 233 -9.04 -7.71 -5.59
CA VAL A 233 -8.19 -8.09 -4.44
C VAL A 233 -8.95 -7.79 -3.15
N LEU A 234 -9.39 -6.55 -2.99
CA LEU A 234 -9.94 -6.09 -1.74
C LEU A 234 -11.24 -6.80 -1.39
N ARG A 235 -12.15 -6.96 -2.36
CA ARG A 235 -13.43 -7.65 -2.13
C ARG A 235 -13.22 -9.09 -1.73
N ALA A 236 -12.17 -9.74 -2.21
CA ALA A 236 -11.88 -11.10 -1.83
C ALA A 236 -11.20 -11.15 -0.47
N ARG A 237 -10.10 -10.42 -0.31
CA ARG A 237 -9.27 -10.41 0.90
C ARG A 237 -10.03 -9.94 2.13
N TYR A 238 -10.83 -8.88 1.97
CA TYR A 238 -11.62 -8.27 3.05
C TYR A 238 -13.09 -8.66 3.00
N ARG A 239 -13.53 -9.55 2.09
CA ARG A 239 -14.77 -10.27 2.33
C ARG A 239 -14.62 -10.88 3.71
N GLN A 240 -15.57 -10.63 4.61
CA GLN A 240 -15.64 -11.40 5.85
C GLN A 240 -15.45 -12.86 5.46
N ILE A 241 -14.29 -13.42 5.84
CA ILE A 241 -13.91 -14.77 5.45
C ILE A 241 -14.96 -15.62 6.14
N ASP A 242 -15.97 -16.03 5.39
CA ASP A 242 -16.85 -17.07 5.85
C ASP A 242 -15.94 -18.31 5.90
N GLU A 243 -15.51 -18.67 7.11
CA GLU A 243 -14.62 -19.79 7.39
C GLU A 243 -15.16 -21.12 6.82
N ARG A 244 -16.44 -21.13 6.40
CA ARG A 244 -17.12 -22.24 5.74
C ARG A 244 -16.85 -22.31 4.24
N LEU A 245 -16.18 -21.36 3.61
CA LEU A 245 -15.85 -21.42 2.18
C LEU A 245 -14.76 -22.44 1.88
N GLY A 246 -14.82 -23.01 0.67
CA GLY A 246 -13.90 -24.06 0.22
C GLY A 246 -14.17 -25.44 0.81
N GLN A 247 -15.31 -25.66 1.47
CA GLN A 247 -15.68 -26.99 1.97
C GLN A 247 -15.92 -27.97 0.80
N PRO A 248 -15.58 -29.27 0.97
CA PRO A 248 -15.00 -29.91 2.17
C PRO A 248 -13.47 -29.83 2.26
N VAL A 249 -12.80 -29.27 1.26
CA VAL A 249 -11.33 -29.13 1.24
C VAL A 249 -10.85 -28.29 2.42
N GLY A 250 -11.57 -27.19 2.69
CA GLY A 250 -11.23 -26.17 3.66
C GLY A 250 -10.28 -25.13 3.07
N ALA A 251 -10.53 -23.85 3.39
CA ALA A 251 -9.79 -22.72 2.83
C ALA A 251 -8.26 -22.83 2.99
N LEU A 252 -7.78 -23.22 4.17
CA LEU A 252 -6.34 -23.35 4.45
C LEU A 252 -5.67 -24.42 3.58
N ARG A 253 -6.26 -25.62 3.54
CA ARG A 253 -5.69 -26.75 2.76
C ARG A 253 -5.71 -26.46 1.27
N LEU A 254 -6.78 -25.83 0.77
CA LEU A 254 -6.89 -25.37 -0.60
C LEU A 254 -5.80 -24.34 -0.92
N SER A 255 -5.63 -23.33 -0.07
CA SER A 255 -4.60 -22.30 -0.22
C SER A 255 -3.20 -22.91 -0.29
N THR A 256 -2.87 -23.82 0.64
CA THR A 256 -1.59 -24.55 0.63
C THR A 256 -1.39 -25.38 -0.64
N ALA A 257 -2.38 -26.19 -1.03
CA ALA A 257 -2.31 -27.04 -2.21
C ALA A 257 -2.13 -26.22 -3.50
N PHE A 258 -2.86 -25.11 -3.62
CA PHE A 258 -2.77 -24.21 -4.76
C PHE A 258 -1.40 -23.51 -4.82
N THR A 259 -0.93 -22.93 -3.72
CA THR A 259 0.39 -22.29 -3.65
C THR A 259 1.50 -23.27 -4.02
N GLN A 260 1.43 -24.52 -3.53
CA GLN A 260 2.39 -25.55 -3.90
C GLN A 260 2.31 -25.90 -5.39
N GLY A 261 1.10 -26.08 -5.94
CA GLY A 261 0.89 -26.32 -7.36
C GLY A 261 1.49 -25.22 -8.25
N VAL A 262 1.32 -23.95 -7.87
CA VAL A 262 1.94 -22.82 -8.58
C VAL A 262 3.47 -22.85 -8.48
N ASN A 263 4.01 -23.14 -7.30
CA ASN A 263 5.46 -23.24 -7.11
C ASN A 263 6.06 -24.36 -7.96
N ASP A 264 5.41 -25.52 -8.01
CA ASP A 264 5.87 -26.66 -8.80
C ASP A 264 5.75 -26.39 -10.30
N TYR A 265 4.64 -25.79 -10.74
CA TYR A 265 4.48 -25.31 -12.12
C TYR A 265 5.60 -24.32 -12.50
N THR A 266 5.83 -23.31 -11.65
CA THR A 266 6.83 -22.26 -11.90
C THR A 266 8.24 -22.83 -11.97
N LYS A 267 8.59 -23.79 -11.09
CA LYS A 267 9.89 -24.49 -11.15
C LYS A 267 10.08 -25.23 -12.47
N GLN A 268 9.02 -25.88 -12.97
CA GLN A 268 9.06 -26.64 -14.22
C GLN A 268 9.10 -25.74 -15.46
N THR A 269 8.45 -24.59 -15.41
CA THR A 269 8.33 -23.68 -16.57
C THR A 269 9.29 -22.49 -16.50
N ARG A 270 10.18 -22.43 -15.51
CA ARG A 270 11.09 -21.30 -15.26
C ARG A 270 11.97 -21.08 -16.49
N PRO A 271 11.80 -19.98 -17.27
CA PRO A 271 12.69 -19.69 -18.38
C PRO A 271 14.03 -19.18 -17.84
N LEU A 272 15.14 -19.51 -18.50
CA LEU A 272 16.47 -18.94 -18.24
C LEU A 272 16.49 -17.39 -18.29
N GLN A 273 15.49 -16.77 -18.93
CA GLN A 273 15.37 -15.32 -19.07
C GLN A 273 14.75 -14.63 -17.82
N GLN A 274 14.13 -15.37 -16.89
CA GLN A 274 13.54 -14.77 -15.68
C GLN A 274 14.58 -14.10 -14.80
N ASP A 275 15.79 -14.65 -14.69
CA ASP A 275 16.85 -14.04 -13.89
C ASP A 275 17.28 -12.68 -14.47
N ALA A 276 17.28 -12.53 -15.80
CA ALA A 276 17.55 -11.24 -16.46
C ALA A 276 16.42 -10.23 -16.21
N PHE A 277 15.16 -10.67 -16.22
CA PHE A 277 14.02 -9.81 -15.87
C PHE A 277 14.04 -9.42 -14.39
N ASP A 278 14.41 -10.32 -13.49
CA ASP A 278 14.52 -10.04 -12.05
C ASP A 278 15.63 -9.02 -11.76
N VAL A 279 16.79 -9.13 -12.44
CA VAL A 279 17.88 -8.15 -12.35
C VAL A 279 17.44 -6.80 -12.90
N GLN A 280 16.81 -6.75 -14.08
CA GLN A 280 16.31 -5.51 -14.65
C GLN A 280 15.23 -4.88 -13.77
N ARG A 281 14.36 -5.68 -13.14
CA ARG A 281 13.34 -5.22 -12.21
C ARG A 281 13.94 -4.60 -10.95
N LYS A 282 14.90 -5.28 -10.31
CA LYS A 282 15.61 -4.73 -9.15
C LYS A 282 16.24 -3.38 -9.48
N ARG A 283 16.92 -3.28 -10.62
CA ARG A 283 17.50 -2.04 -11.10
C ARG A 283 16.46 -0.93 -11.34
N MET A 284 15.32 -1.26 -11.94
CA MET A 284 14.23 -0.29 -12.14
C MET A 284 13.63 0.19 -10.82
N ARG A 285 13.46 -0.70 -9.83
CA ARG A 285 12.98 -0.34 -8.48
C ARG A 285 13.97 0.58 -7.77
N GLU A 286 15.26 0.25 -7.83
CA GLU A 286 16.34 1.09 -7.30
C GLU A 286 16.34 2.48 -7.96
N MET A 287 16.21 2.55 -9.29
CA MET A 287 16.11 3.84 -10.00
C MET A 287 14.85 4.64 -9.61
N ARG A 288 13.77 3.99 -9.16
CA ARG A 288 12.55 4.64 -8.66
C ARG A 288 12.61 4.97 -7.16
N GLY A 289 13.70 4.62 -6.48
CA GLY A 289 13.80 4.75 -5.01
C GLY A 289 12.78 3.90 -4.26
N GLU A 290 12.28 2.83 -4.88
CA GLU A 290 11.37 1.90 -4.22
C GLU A 290 12.16 1.03 -3.22
N PRO A 291 11.59 0.73 -2.03
CA PRO A 291 12.26 -0.14 -1.07
C PRO A 291 12.50 -1.54 -1.67
N PRO A 292 13.54 -2.24 -1.19
CA PRO A 292 13.88 -3.58 -1.66
C PRO A 292 12.67 -4.51 -1.53
N GLU A 293 12.49 -5.36 -2.55
CA GLU A 293 11.39 -6.30 -2.58
C GLU A 293 11.55 -7.38 -1.51
N THR A 294 10.66 -7.38 -0.53
CA THR A 294 10.64 -8.34 0.57
C THR A 294 9.75 -9.54 0.29
N ASP A 295 8.79 -9.43 -0.63
CA ASP A 295 7.86 -10.50 -0.97
C ASP A 295 8.38 -11.28 -2.18
N THR A 296 8.96 -12.46 -2.00
CA THR A 296 9.47 -13.29 -3.11
C THR A 296 8.46 -14.32 -3.61
N ARG A 297 7.23 -14.30 -3.09
CA ARG A 297 6.22 -15.31 -3.43
C ARG A 297 5.70 -15.13 -4.85
N THR A 298 5.45 -16.23 -5.55
CA THR A 298 4.80 -16.22 -6.88
C THR A 298 3.31 -15.95 -6.78
N VAL A 299 2.68 -16.43 -5.71
CA VAL A 299 1.26 -16.24 -5.40
C VAL A 299 1.04 -15.89 -3.93
N ARG A 300 -0.01 -15.13 -3.66
CA ARG A 300 -0.47 -14.77 -2.33
C ARG A 300 -1.99 -14.56 -2.31
N ASN A 301 -2.55 -14.33 -1.13
CA ASN A 301 -3.99 -14.06 -0.94
C ASN A 301 -4.88 -15.09 -1.64
N VAL A 302 -4.51 -16.37 -1.52
CA VAL A 302 -5.22 -17.48 -2.15
C VAL A 302 -6.41 -17.85 -1.29
N GLN A 303 -7.60 -17.77 -1.87
CA GLN A 303 -8.85 -18.00 -1.16
C GLN A 303 -9.94 -18.65 -2.03
N PRO A 304 -10.78 -19.51 -1.45
CA PRO A 304 -11.98 -19.99 -2.14
C PRO A 304 -13.01 -18.87 -2.28
N LEU A 305 -13.70 -18.84 -3.41
CA LEU A 305 -14.83 -17.94 -3.64
C LEU A 305 -16.18 -18.59 -3.29
N ASN A 306 -16.23 -19.92 -3.27
CA ASN A 306 -17.41 -20.74 -2.99
C ASN A 306 -16.99 -22.10 -2.39
N ASN A 307 -17.97 -22.94 -2.05
CA ASN A 307 -17.71 -24.35 -1.72
C ASN A 307 -17.33 -25.15 -2.95
N CYS A 308 -16.52 -26.19 -2.74
CA CYS A 308 -16.04 -27.04 -3.79
C CYS A 308 -17.14 -28.00 -4.27
N THR A 309 -17.20 -28.21 -5.57
CA THR A 309 -18.11 -29.17 -6.21
C THR A 309 -17.42 -30.52 -6.34
N ALA A 310 -18.06 -31.59 -5.89
CA ALA A 310 -17.53 -32.94 -6.05
C ALA A 310 -17.49 -33.33 -7.53
N LEU A 311 -16.35 -33.81 -8.00
CA LEU A 311 -16.19 -34.39 -9.34
C LEU A 311 -16.18 -35.93 -9.31
N GLY A 312 -16.24 -36.54 -8.12
CA GLY A 312 -16.14 -37.99 -7.90
C GLY A 312 -14.71 -38.47 -7.70
N ASN A 313 -14.54 -39.69 -7.18
CA ASN A 313 -13.23 -40.34 -6.97
C ASN A 313 -12.22 -39.50 -6.17
N GLY A 314 -12.67 -38.78 -5.14
CA GLY A 314 -11.82 -37.92 -4.33
C GLY A 314 -11.34 -36.64 -5.03
N LYS A 315 -11.94 -36.30 -6.19
CA LYS A 315 -11.67 -35.06 -6.93
C LYS A 315 -12.73 -34.01 -6.65
N TRP A 316 -12.29 -32.76 -6.55
CA TRP A 316 -13.11 -31.61 -6.20
C TRP A 316 -12.74 -30.43 -7.09
N SER A 317 -13.73 -29.72 -7.63
CA SER A 317 -13.50 -28.46 -8.35
C SER A 317 -13.86 -27.30 -7.44
N CYS A 318 -12.93 -26.37 -7.23
CA CYS A 318 -13.13 -25.21 -6.37
C CYS A 318 -12.88 -23.93 -7.16
N ARG A 319 -13.76 -22.92 -7.02
CA ARG A 319 -13.45 -21.60 -7.57
C ARG A 319 -12.52 -20.88 -6.61
N VAL A 320 -11.35 -20.50 -7.10
CA VAL A 320 -10.28 -19.89 -6.32
C VAL A 320 -9.96 -18.53 -6.89
N GLN A 321 -9.78 -17.57 -6.00
CA GLN A 321 -9.08 -16.33 -6.30
C GLN A 321 -7.67 -16.39 -5.73
N ALA A 322 -6.71 -15.89 -6.49
CA ALA A 322 -5.34 -15.70 -6.04
C ALA A 322 -4.75 -14.42 -6.63
N GLU A 323 -3.88 -13.77 -5.86
CA GLU A 323 -2.94 -12.81 -6.41
C GLU A 323 -1.69 -13.55 -6.89
N TYR A 324 -1.20 -13.18 -8.07
CA TYR A 324 0.01 -13.76 -8.64
C TYR A 324 0.90 -12.71 -9.28
N ARG A 325 2.19 -13.02 -9.35
CA ARG A 325 3.16 -12.20 -10.08
C ARG A 325 3.06 -12.48 -11.56
N ASP A 326 2.80 -11.44 -12.33
CA ASP A 326 2.77 -11.49 -13.79
C ASP A 326 3.84 -10.58 -14.39
N ILE A 327 4.98 -11.20 -14.73
CA ILE A 327 6.14 -10.51 -15.31
C ILE A 327 5.77 -9.86 -16.65
N VAL A 328 4.86 -10.46 -17.42
CA VAL A 328 4.41 -9.89 -18.70
C VAL A 328 3.65 -8.59 -18.46
N MET A 329 2.76 -8.57 -17.46
CA MET A 329 2.02 -7.37 -17.11
C MET A 329 2.94 -6.28 -16.56
N SER A 330 3.90 -6.66 -15.70
CA SER A 330 4.93 -5.73 -15.22
C SER A 330 5.73 -5.09 -16.36
N ALA A 331 6.13 -5.88 -17.36
CA ALA A 331 6.85 -5.39 -18.54
C ALA A 331 6.02 -4.42 -19.41
N LEU A 332 4.69 -4.53 -19.38
CA LEU A 332 3.76 -3.61 -20.03
C LEU A 332 3.44 -2.35 -19.18
N GLY A 333 4.19 -2.13 -18.09
CA GLY A 333 3.99 -1.00 -17.18
C GLY A 333 2.76 -1.16 -16.27
N GLN A 334 2.12 -2.33 -16.25
CA GLN A 334 1.01 -2.63 -15.36
C GLN A 334 1.53 -3.11 -13.99
N SER A 335 0.61 -3.22 -13.02
CA SER A 335 0.94 -3.83 -11.71
C SER A 335 1.56 -5.21 -11.91
N GLU A 336 2.63 -5.52 -11.18
CA GLU A 336 3.21 -6.87 -11.21
C GLU A 336 2.29 -7.89 -10.54
N TRP A 337 1.59 -7.46 -9.49
CA TRP A 337 0.59 -8.29 -8.83
C TRP A 337 -0.73 -8.17 -9.56
N GLN A 338 -1.20 -9.30 -10.06
CA GLN A 338 -2.45 -9.46 -10.79
C GLN A 338 -3.39 -10.38 -10.03
N VAL A 339 -4.69 -10.21 -10.23
CA VAL A 339 -5.72 -11.07 -9.65
C VAL A 339 -6.19 -12.05 -10.68
N MET A 340 -6.18 -13.34 -10.35
CA MET A 340 -6.83 -14.36 -11.16
C MET A 340 -8.00 -14.97 -10.41
N GLU A 341 -9.03 -15.33 -11.16
CA GLU A 341 -10.09 -16.22 -10.73
C GLU A 341 -10.19 -17.42 -11.68
N GLY A 342 -10.46 -18.59 -11.12
CA GLY A 342 -10.71 -19.78 -11.91
C GLY A 342 -11.21 -20.95 -11.11
N ASP A 343 -11.81 -21.90 -11.83
CA ASP A 343 -12.15 -23.22 -11.30
C ASP A 343 -10.91 -24.12 -11.42
N PHE A 344 -10.47 -24.65 -10.27
CA PHE A 344 -9.30 -25.51 -10.17
C PHE A 344 -9.67 -26.84 -9.55
N ASP A 345 -9.12 -27.91 -10.09
CA ASP A 345 -9.36 -29.24 -9.57
C ASP A 345 -8.34 -29.58 -8.49
N PHE A 346 -8.81 -30.18 -7.41
CA PHE A 346 -8.05 -30.66 -6.29
C PHE A 346 -8.32 -32.14 -6.10
N ILE A 347 -7.28 -32.87 -5.71
CA ILE A 347 -7.32 -34.30 -5.45
C ILE A 347 -6.96 -34.51 -3.99
N GLN A 348 -7.80 -35.25 -3.28
CA GLN A 348 -7.49 -35.75 -1.96
C GLN A 348 -6.60 -36.99 -2.09
N ASP A 349 -5.37 -36.89 -1.61
CA ASP A 349 -4.43 -38.01 -1.49
C ASP A 349 -4.21 -38.31 -0.01
N ARG A 350 -5.03 -39.24 0.52
CA ARG A 350 -5.14 -39.53 1.96
C ARG A 350 -5.52 -38.26 2.75
N ASP A 351 -4.61 -37.78 3.60
CA ASP A 351 -4.78 -36.56 4.39
C ASP A 351 -4.24 -35.30 3.69
N ASN A 352 -3.57 -35.46 2.54
CA ASN A 352 -2.98 -34.38 1.78
C ASN A 352 -3.88 -33.95 0.63
N TRP A 353 -3.82 -32.66 0.32
CA TRP A 353 -4.51 -32.08 -0.83
C TRP A 353 -3.49 -31.58 -1.82
N ARG A 354 -3.70 -31.89 -3.10
CA ARG A 354 -2.88 -31.39 -4.20
C ARG A 354 -3.77 -30.93 -5.34
N VAL A 355 -3.19 -30.11 -6.21
CA VAL A 355 -3.83 -29.75 -7.47
C VAL A 355 -3.93 -30.98 -8.40
N GLY A 356 -4.98 -31.03 -9.21
CA GLY A 356 -5.22 -32.10 -10.16
C GLY A 356 -4.34 -32.00 -11.41
N ASP A 357 -4.36 -33.06 -12.22
CA ASP A 357 -3.46 -33.19 -13.38
C ASP A 357 -3.71 -32.13 -14.47
N GLY A 358 -4.90 -31.51 -14.47
CA GLY A 358 -5.28 -30.40 -15.37
C GLY A 358 -4.75 -29.02 -14.94
N PHE A 359 -4.05 -28.92 -13.81
CA PHE A 359 -3.71 -27.65 -13.16
C PHE A 359 -3.00 -26.66 -14.07
N ALA A 360 -1.97 -27.10 -14.82
CA ALA A 360 -1.20 -26.21 -15.70
C ALA A 360 -2.09 -25.47 -16.71
N ARG A 361 -3.07 -26.17 -17.29
CA ARG A 361 -4.02 -25.58 -18.23
C ARG A 361 -5.00 -24.63 -17.53
N GLN A 362 -5.53 -25.05 -16.37
CA GLN A 362 -6.45 -24.23 -15.57
C GLN A 362 -5.79 -22.91 -15.14
N TYR A 363 -4.55 -22.99 -14.65
CA TYR A 363 -3.74 -21.86 -14.23
C TYR A 363 -3.41 -20.91 -15.38
N MET A 364 -3.00 -21.44 -16.54
CA MET A 364 -2.75 -20.60 -17.72
C MET A 364 -4.01 -19.93 -18.24
N ASN A 365 -5.14 -20.62 -18.27
CA ASN A 365 -6.42 -20.03 -18.66
C ASN A 365 -6.82 -18.89 -17.70
N ALA A 366 -6.68 -19.10 -16.39
CA ALA A 366 -6.95 -18.07 -15.38
C ALA A 366 -6.02 -16.87 -15.51
N THR A 367 -4.72 -17.10 -15.76
CA THR A 367 -3.72 -16.05 -16.04
C THR A 367 -4.09 -15.23 -17.27
N VAL A 368 -4.47 -15.89 -18.38
CA VAL A 368 -4.87 -15.17 -19.60
C VAL A 368 -6.14 -14.35 -19.37
N ARG A 369 -7.14 -14.88 -18.65
CA ARG A 369 -8.34 -14.14 -18.28
C ARG A 369 -8.02 -12.93 -17.42
N SER A 370 -7.14 -13.07 -16.43
CA SER A 370 -6.67 -11.96 -15.60
C SER A 370 -6.05 -10.84 -16.45
N ARG A 371 -5.15 -11.18 -17.37
CA ARG A 371 -4.55 -10.21 -18.30
C ARG A 371 -5.60 -9.50 -19.16
N VAL A 372 -6.57 -10.23 -19.69
CA VAL A 372 -7.67 -9.64 -20.48
C VAL A 372 -8.52 -8.70 -19.62
N ALA A 373 -8.79 -9.09 -18.38
CA ALA A 373 -9.56 -8.26 -17.46
C ALA A 373 -8.85 -6.93 -17.19
N THR A 374 -7.54 -6.97 -16.97
CA THR A 374 -6.71 -5.78 -16.74
C THR A 374 -6.51 -4.94 -18.00
N LEU A 375 -6.34 -5.54 -19.18
CA LEU A 375 -6.06 -4.82 -20.43
C LEU A 375 -7.30 -4.32 -21.17
N LYS A 376 -8.45 -4.97 -20.99
CA LYS A 376 -9.70 -4.64 -21.71
C LYS A 376 -10.81 -4.28 -20.74
N SER A 377 -11.35 -5.28 -20.04
CA SER A 377 -12.41 -5.14 -19.05
C SER A 377 -12.74 -6.50 -18.42
N ASP A 378 -13.36 -6.48 -17.25
CA ASP A 378 -13.90 -7.69 -16.59
C ASP A 378 -14.95 -8.39 -17.48
N GLU A 379 -15.82 -7.65 -18.17
CA GLU A 379 -16.81 -8.21 -19.11
C GLU A 379 -16.15 -9.01 -20.23
N ALA A 380 -15.01 -8.55 -20.75
CA ALA A 380 -14.27 -9.28 -21.76
C ALA A 380 -13.64 -10.57 -21.21
N ALA A 381 -13.24 -10.57 -19.94
CA ALA A 381 -12.69 -11.73 -19.27
C ALA A 381 -13.77 -12.79 -18.96
N GLU A 382 -14.98 -12.35 -18.56
CA GLU A 382 -16.14 -13.22 -18.35
C GLU A 382 -16.55 -13.92 -19.66
N ARG A 383 -16.67 -13.18 -20.76
CA ARG A 383 -16.94 -13.76 -22.09
C ARG A 383 -15.88 -14.78 -22.49
N LEU A 384 -14.60 -14.52 -22.18
CA LEU A 384 -13.53 -15.47 -22.46
C LEU A 384 -13.67 -16.73 -21.61
N GLU A 385 -14.10 -16.62 -20.35
CA GLU A 385 -14.38 -17.75 -19.48
C GLU A 385 -15.47 -18.65 -20.07
N GLU A 386 -16.57 -18.08 -20.54
CA GLU A 386 -17.67 -18.81 -21.18
C GLU A 386 -17.18 -19.61 -22.41
N ILE A 387 -16.39 -18.98 -23.28
CA ILE A 387 -15.82 -19.63 -24.46
C ILE A 387 -14.91 -20.80 -24.06
N GLN A 388 -14.09 -20.62 -23.02
CA GLN A 388 -13.19 -21.66 -22.52
C GLN A 388 -13.97 -22.84 -21.93
N LYS A 389 -15.04 -22.56 -21.16
CA LYS A 389 -15.94 -23.59 -20.59
C LYS A 389 -16.69 -24.36 -21.67
N ALA A 390 -17.21 -23.67 -22.69
CA ALA A 390 -17.88 -24.30 -23.82
C ALA A 390 -16.94 -25.27 -24.57
N LYS A 391 -15.70 -24.84 -24.84
CA LYS A 391 -14.69 -25.69 -25.49
C LYS A 391 -14.32 -26.91 -24.66
N ALA A 392 -14.16 -26.76 -23.34
CA ALA A 392 -13.85 -27.90 -22.46
C ALA A 392 -14.97 -28.95 -22.47
N THR A 393 -16.23 -28.50 -22.44
CA THR A 393 -17.41 -29.36 -22.50
C THR A 393 -17.51 -30.09 -23.84
N GLN A 394 -17.23 -29.40 -24.95
CA GLN A 394 -17.24 -30.00 -26.28
C GLN A 394 -16.19 -31.11 -26.41
N VAL A 395 -14.97 -30.88 -25.91
CA VAL A 395 -13.88 -31.88 -25.93
C VAL A 395 -14.25 -33.13 -25.11
N LEU A 396 -14.85 -32.94 -23.92
CA LEU A 396 -15.34 -34.06 -23.09
C LEU A 396 -16.40 -34.89 -23.82
N SER A 397 -17.37 -34.23 -24.47
CA SER A 397 -18.43 -34.91 -25.22
C SER A 397 -17.92 -35.71 -26.43
N SER A 398 -16.92 -35.19 -27.16
CA SER A 398 -16.30 -35.90 -28.28
C SER A 398 -15.45 -37.09 -27.85
N SER A 399 -14.84 -37.01 -26.65
CA SER A 399 -14.02 -38.10 -26.10
C SER A 399 -14.87 -39.31 -25.74
N GLN A 400 -16.06 -39.07 -25.13
CA GLN A 400 -17.00 -40.13 -24.76
C GLN A 400 -17.67 -40.80 -25.96
N GLN A 401 -17.87 -40.08 -27.07
CA GLN A 401 -18.39 -40.68 -28.31
C GLN A 401 -17.37 -41.60 -29.00
N GLN A 402 -16.07 -41.41 -28.77
CA GLN A 402 -15.02 -42.24 -29.38
C GLN A 402 -14.79 -43.57 -28.63
N GLU A 403 -15.03 -43.62 -27.32
CA GLU A 403 -14.96 -44.87 -26.52
C GLU A 403 -16.22 -45.75 -26.64
N GLY A 404 -17.33 -45.21 -27.18
CA GLY A 404 -18.60 -45.94 -27.32
C GLY A 404 -18.78 -46.70 -28.63
N SER A 405 -17.79 -46.74 -29.53
CA SER A 405 -17.94 -47.43 -30.83
C SER A 405 -17.64 -48.94 -30.67
N PRO A 406 -18.63 -49.84 -30.81
CA PRO A 406 -18.41 -51.27 -30.66
C PRO A 406 -17.52 -51.78 -31.78
N ALA A 407 -16.42 -52.44 -31.40
CA ALA A 407 -15.57 -53.19 -32.31
C ALA A 407 -16.44 -54.13 -33.16
N SER A 408 -16.51 -53.86 -34.46
CA SER A 408 -17.20 -54.71 -35.41
C SER A 408 -16.56 -56.10 -35.39
N ALA A 409 -17.35 -57.10 -35.01
CA ALA A 409 -16.95 -58.49 -35.02
C ALA A 409 -16.52 -58.91 -36.44
N PRO A 410 -15.46 -59.74 -36.57
CA PRO A 410 -15.04 -60.25 -37.87
C PRO A 410 -16.13 -61.17 -38.42
N LYS A 411 -16.57 -60.92 -39.66
CA LYS A 411 -17.48 -61.80 -40.39
C LYS A 411 -16.76 -63.11 -40.77
N PRO A 412 -17.48 -64.25 -40.72
CA PRO A 412 -16.95 -65.58 -41.01
C PRO A 412 -16.55 -65.78 -42.48
#